data_AF-A0A6M0QTV8-F1
#
_entry.id   AF-A0A6M0QTV8-F1
#
_cell.length_a   1.000
_cell.length_b   1.000
_cell.length_c   1.000
_cell.angle_alpha   90.00
_cell.angle_beta   90.00
_cell.angle_gamma   90.00
#
_symmetry.space_group_name_H-M   'P 1'
#
loop_
_entity.id
_entity.type
_entity.pdbx_description
1 polymer ?
#
loop_
_entity_poly.entity_id
_entity_poly.type
_entity_poly.pdbx_seq_one_letter_code
_entity_poly.pdbx_strand_id
1 'polypeptide(L)'
;MTLFLALSLGLSMLVLGLAYVMDRGAIRGRVNGANGFPLAAALVVSALGSLAVAALTAIFWGWTAALGVLGFSALWHWGAAKLLIGALQQLADRVKAKA
;
A
#
# COMPACT_ATOMS: atom_id res chain seq x y z
N MET A 1 20.36 -5.09 8.69
CA MET A 1 19.23 -4.13 8.73
C MET A 1 18.79 -3.68 7.34
N THR A 2 19.66 -3.11 6.51
CA THR A 2 19.28 -2.53 5.20
C THR A 2 18.60 -3.52 4.25
N LEU A 3 19.16 -4.71 4.03
CA LEU A 3 18.54 -5.73 3.17
C LEU A 3 17.15 -6.15 3.69
N PHE A 4 17.02 -6.35 5.01
CA PHE A 4 15.73 -6.68 5.64
C PHE A 4 14.67 -5.61 5.41
N LEU A 5 15.01 -4.33 5.62
CA LEU A 5 14.11 -3.21 5.38
C LEU A 5 13.79 -3.03 3.88
N ALA A 6 14.77 -3.24 3.00
CA ALA A 6 14.57 -3.19 1.55
C ALA A 6 13.61 -4.29 1.06
N LEU A 7 13.76 -5.52 1.57
CA LEU A 7 12.85 -6.62 1.26
C LEU A 7 11.44 -6.34 1.80
N SER A 8 11.33 -5.80 3.01
CA SER A 8 10.04 -5.41 3.60
C SER A 8 9.34 -4.33 2.78
N LEU A 9 10.07 -3.29 2.35
CA LEU A 9 9.53 -2.26 1.47
C LEU A 9 9.12 -2.84 0.11
N GLY A 10 9.95 -3.70 -0.48
CA GLY A 10 9.65 -4.38 -1.74
C GLY A 10 8.38 -5.23 -1.67
N LEU A 11 8.19 -5.98 -0.58
CA LEU A 11 6.96 -6.74 -0.30
C LEU A 11 5.74 -5.81 -0.16
N SER A 12 5.88 -4.69 0.55
CA SER A 12 4.82 -3.69 0.66
C SER A 12 4.44 -3.12 -0.72
N MET A 13 5.43 -2.73 -1.52
CA MET A 13 5.22 -2.24 -2.89
C MET A 13 4.51 -3.29 -3.76
N LEU A 14 4.92 -4.55 -3.65
CA LEU A 14 4.32 -5.65 -4.41
C LEU A 14 2.85 -5.86 -4.03
N VAL A 15 2.54 -5.93 -2.74
CA VAL A 15 1.16 -6.12 -2.24
C VAL A 15 0.25 -4.98 -2.69
N LEU A 16 0.70 -3.73 -2.53
CA LEU A 16 -0.08 -2.56 -2.95
C LEU A 16 -0.21 -2.47 -4.48
N GLY A 17 0.85 -2.79 -5.21
CA GLY A 17 0.87 -2.78 -6.68
C GLY A 17 -0.08 -3.81 -7.28
N LEU A 18 -0.10 -5.04 -6.74
CA LEU A 18 -1.02 -6.09 -7.17
C LEU A 18 -2.47 -5.68 -6.94
N ALA A 19 -2.79 -5.18 -5.75
CA ALA A 19 -4.14 -4.71 -5.43
C ALA A 19 -4.58 -3.54 -6.33
N TYR A 20 -3.67 -2.59 -6.59
CA TYR A 20 -3.92 -1.51 -7.55
C TYR A 20 -4.20 -2.03 -8.96
N VAL A 21 -3.46 -3.02 -9.45
CA VAL A 21 -3.67 -3.62 -10.78
C VAL A 21 -5.04 -4.31 -10.85
N MET A 22 -5.46 -5.01 -9.79
CA MET A 22 -6.78 -5.63 -9.70
C MET A 22 -7.90 -4.58 -9.81
N ASP A 23 -7.85 -3.52 -9.00
CA ASP A 23 -8.84 -2.45 -9.01
C ASP A 23 -8.85 -1.68 -10.34
N ARG A 24 -7.68 -1.38 -10.88
CA ARG A 24 -7.53 -0.75 -12.20
C ARG A 24 -8.16 -1.60 -13.31
N GLY A 25 -7.97 -2.91 -13.25
CA GLY A 25 -8.56 -3.87 -14.18
C GLY A 25 -10.09 -3.87 -14.10
N ALA A 26 -10.64 -3.95 -12.89
CA ALA A 26 -12.09 -3.92 -12.65
C ALA A 26 -12.75 -2.63 -13.17
N ILE A 27 -12.14 -1.46 -12.89
CA ILE A 27 -12.64 -0.16 -13.36
C ILE A 27 -12.62 -0.09 -14.89
N ARG A 28 -11.51 -0.50 -15.52
CA ARG A 28 -11.40 -0.52 -17.00
C ARG A 28 -12.37 -1.48 -17.65
N GLY A 29 -12.59 -2.63 -17.03
CA GLY A 29 -13.55 -3.65 -17.48
C GLY A 29 -15.01 -3.30 -17.18
N ARG A 30 -15.29 -2.14 -16.53
CA ARG A 30 -16.63 -1.72 -16.11
C ARG A 30 -17.37 -2.80 -15.31
N VAL A 31 -16.63 -3.55 -14.48
CA VAL A 31 -17.19 -4.60 -13.64
C VAL A 31 -18.10 -3.96 -12.60
N ASN A 32 -19.34 -4.45 -12.48
CA ASN A 32 -20.28 -3.99 -11.46
C ASN A 32 -19.68 -4.23 -10.06
N GLY A 33 -19.63 -3.18 -9.24
CA GLY A 33 -19.09 -3.24 -7.88
C GLY A 33 -17.61 -2.86 -7.75
N ALA A 34 -16.94 -2.36 -8.80
CA ALA A 34 -15.59 -1.80 -8.69
C ALA A 34 -15.56 -0.62 -7.69
N ASN A 35 -15.04 -0.85 -6.49
CA ASN A 35 -15.11 0.08 -5.36
C ASN A 35 -13.76 0.39 -4.68
N GLY A 36 -12.64 -0.14 -5.19
CA GLY A 36 -11.31 0.08 -4.60
C GLY A 36 -11.04 -0.74 -3.33
N PHE A 37 -11.91 -1.69 -2.98
CA PHE A 37 -11.78 -2.50 -1.77
C PHE A 37 -10.49 -3.35 -1.73
N PRO A 38 -10.05 -4.04 -2.81
CA PRO A 38 -8.75 -4.70 -2.86
C PRO A 38 -7.59 -3.80 -2.41
N LEU A 39 -7.47 -2.58 -2.94
CA LEU A 39 -6.42 -1.65 -2.57
C LEU A 39 -6.54 -1.21 -1.10
N ALA A 40 -7.75 -0.93 -0.62
CA ALA A 40 -7.99 -0.57 0.76
C ALA A 40 -7.58 -1.70 1.73
N ALA A 41 -7.96 -2.94 1.43
CA ALA A 41 -7.57 -4.11 2.21
C ALA A 41 -6.05 -4.32 2.19
N ALA A 42 -5.41 -4.15 1.03
CA ALA A 42 -3.96 -4.25 0.89
C ALA A 42 -3.20 -3.19 1.70
N LEU A 43 -3.72 -1.94 1.77
CA LEU A 43 -3.17 -0.89 2.62
C LEU A 43 -3.20 -1.27 4.11
N VAL A 44 -4.32 -1.82 4.58
CA VAL A 44 -4.46 -2.29 5.97
C VAL A 44 -3.50 -3.44 6.25
N VAL A 45 -3.47 -4.46 5.39
CA VAL A 45 -2.58 -5.62 5.54
C VAL A 45 -1.11 -5.21 5.53
N SER A 46 -0.72 -4.32 4.62
CA SER A 46 0.64 -3.78 4.55
C SER A 46 1.03 -2.96 5.80
N ALA A 47 0.10 -2.14 6.30
CA ALA A 47 0.33 -1.34 7.50
C ALA A 47 0.51 -2.24 8.74
N LEU A 48 -0.34 -3.26 8.89
CA LEU A 48 -0.21 -4.26 9.96
C LEU A 48 1.11 -5.06 9.84
N GLY A 49 1.50 -5.46 8.63
CA GLY A 49 2.78 -6.11 8.39
C GLY A 49 3.97 -5.24 8.82
N SER A 50 3.87 -3.93 8.67
CA SER A 50 4.92 -2.99 9.12
C SER A 50 5.04 -2.91 10.64
N LEU A 51 3.99 -3.20 11.40
CA LEU A 51 4.07 -3.34 12.87
C LEU A 51 4.92 -4.55 13.25
N ALA A 52 4.78 -5.67 12.52
CA ALA A 52 5.62 -6.85 12.73
C ALA A 52 7.10 -6.55 12.41
N VAL A 53 7.36 -5.82 11.32
CA VAL A 53 8.71 -5.38 10.95
C VAL A 53 9.30 -4.46 12.02
N ALA A 54 8.51 -3.51 12.55
CA ALA A 54 8.94 -2.65 13.65
C ALA A 54 9.25 -3.44 14.94
N ALA A 55 8.42 -4.43 15.28
CA ALA A 55 8.64 -5.31 16.43
C ALA A 55 9.93 -6.13 16.28
N LEU A 56 10.17 -6.72 15.11
CA LEU A 56 11.43 -7.41 14.80
C LEU A 56 12.61 -6.42 14.87
N THR A 57 12.44 -5.21 14.36
CA THR A 57 13.48 -4.18 14.43
C THR A 57 13.81 -3.81 15.87
N ALA A 58 12.80 -3.71 16.75
CA ALA A 58 13.01 -3.44 18.17
C ALA A 58 13.83 -4.53 18.86
N ILE A 59 13.57 -5.80 18.53
CA ILE A 59 14.26 -6.96 19.11
C ILE A 59 15.73 -7.00 18.69
N PHE A 60 16.03 -6.79 17.39
CA PHE A 60 17.37 -7.02 16.84
C PHE A 60 18.24 -5.76 16.73
N TRP A 61 17.63 -4.56 16.66
CA TRP A 61 18.32 -3.28 16.45
C TRP A 61 17.91 -2.17 17.44
N GLY A 62 16.98 -2.45 18.36
CA GLY A 62 16.57 -1.54 19.42
C GLY A 62 15.41 -0.61 19.07
N TRP A 63 14.87 0.03 20.12
CA TRP A 63 13.64 0.83 20.05
C TRP A 63 13.76 2.09 19.18
N THR A 64 14.92 2.75 19.16
CA THR A 64 15.14 3.94 18.32
C THR A 64 15.04 3.60 16.83
N ALA A 65 15.62 2.47 16.41
CA ALA A 65 15.49 1.97 15.05
C ALA A 65 14.02 1.61 14.72
N ALA A 66 13.32 0.97 15.66
CA ALA A 66 11.90 0.62 15.49
C ALA A 66 11.00 1.85 15.33
N LEU A 67 11.22 2.92 16.10
CA LEU A 67 10.49 4.18 15.96
C LEU A 67 10.74 4.82 14.58
N GLY A 68 11.98 4.75 14.08
CA GLY A 68 12.31 5.17 12.72
C GLY A 68 11.54 4.37 11.64
N VAL A 69 11.44 3.04 11.82
CA VAL A 69 10.65 2.18 10.93
C VAL A 69 9.16 2.55 10.96
N LEU A 70 8.59 2.80 12.14
CA LEU A 70 7.19 3.24 12.27
C LEU A 70 6.96 4.59 11.61
N GLY A 71 7.84 5.57 11.84
CA GLY A 71 7.75 6.89 11.22
C GLY A 71 7.83 6.84 9.70
N PHE A 72 8.82 6.13 9.16
CA PHE A 72 8.95 5.91 7.72
C PHE A 72 7.75 5.16 7.14
N SER A 73 7.30 4.10 7.83
CA SER A 73 6.12 3.33 7.42
C SER A 73 4.87 4.19 7.34
N ALA A 74 4.63 5.07 8.32
CA ALA A 74 3.49 5.98 8.29
C ALA A 74 3.52 6.90 7.06
N LEU A 75 4.69 7.49 6.77
CA LEU A 75 4.89 8.33 5.59
C LEU A 75 4.69 7.55 4.28
N TRP A 76 5.25 6.35 4.22
CA TRP A 76 5.13 5.45 3.07
C TRP A 76 3.66 5.11 2.76
N HIS A 77 2.91 4.61 3.75
CA HIS A 77 1.51 4.23 3.55
C HIS A 77 0.62 5.42 3.23
N TRP A 78 0.86 6.57 3.87
CA TRP A 78 0.14 7.80 3.54
C TRP A 78 0.37 8.26 2.10
N GLY A 79 1.64 8.28 1.67
CA GLY A 79 2.01 8.64 0.31
C GLY A 79 1.44 7.66 -0.73
N ALA A 80 1.57 6.36 -0.47
CA ALA A 80 1.04 5.31 -1.33
C ALA A 80 -0.49 5.39 -1.44
N ALA A 81 -1.20 5.61 -0.32
CA ALA A 81 -2.65 5.76 -0.32
C ALA A 81 -3.09 6.95 -1.19
N LYS A 82 -2.49 8.14 -0.98
CA LYS A 82 -2.82 9.33 -1.78
C LYS A 82 -2.58 9.11 -3.27
N LEU A 83 -1.44 8.54 -3.62
CA LEU A 83 -1.06 8.33 -5.02
C LEU A 83 -1.95 7.30 -5.71
N LEU A 84 -2.10 6.11 -5.11
CA LEU A 84 -2.80 4.99 -5.74
C LEU A 84 -4.31 5.23 -5.79
N ILE A 85 -4.90 5.70 -4.69
CA ILE A 85 -6.35 6.02 -4.65
C ILE A 85 -6.66 7.18 -5.60
N GLY A 86 -5.86 8.25 -5.59
CA GLY A 86 -6.03 9.37 -6.50
C GLY A 86 -5.94 8.94 -7.97
N ALA A 87 -5.00 8.07 -8.31
CA ALA A 87 -4.89 7.53 -9.67
C ALA A 87 -6.10 6.66 -10.07
N LEU A 88 -6.67 5.88 -9.15
CA LEU A 88 -7.90 5.11 -9.42
C LEU A 88 -9.12 6.02 -9.58
N GLN A 89 -9.26 7.05 -8.74
CA GLN A 89 -10.35 8.04 -8.84
C GLN A 89 -10.32 8.75 -10.20
N GLN A 90 -9.16 9.29 -10.59
CA GLN A 90 -8.99 9.91 -11.91
C GLN A 90 -9.30 8.96 -13.07
N LEU A 91 -8.96 7.68 -12.93
CA LEU A 91 -9.30 6.67 -13.93
C LEU A 91 -10.81 6.42 -13.99
N ALA A 92 -11.47 6.28 -12.85
CA ALA A 92 -12.91 6.07 -12.77
C ALA A 92 -13.67 7.23 -13.41
N ASP A 93 -13.28 8.47 -13.11
CA ASP A 93 -13.90 9.67 -13.68
C ASP A 93 -13.76 9.71 -15.21
N ARG A 94 -12.57 9.38 -15.73
CA ARG A 94 -12.33 9.30 -17.19
C ARG A 94 -13.15 8.20 -17.86
N VAL A 95 -13.33 7.05 -17.21
CA VAL A 95 -14.13 5.94 -17.76
C VAL A 95 -15.61 6.29 -17.76
N LYS A 96 -16.09 6.95 -16.70
CA LYS A 96 -17.47 7.44 -16.57
C LYS A 96 -17.79 8.53 -17.57
N ALA A 97 -16.89 9.48 -17.82
CA ALA A 97 -17.08 10.54 -18.82
C ALA A 97 -17.11 10.04 -20.27
N LYS A 98 -16.64 8.82 -20.54
CA LYS A 98 -16.66 8.17 -21.86
C LYS A 98 -17.86 7.22 -22.06
N ALA A 99 -18.70 7.05 -21.05
CA ALA A 99 -19.91 6.23 -21.11
C ALA A 99 -21.10 7.11 -21.43
#